data_AF-A0A1F3BDI2-F1
#
_entry.id   AF-A0A1F3BDI2-F1
#
_cell.length_a   1.000
_cell.length_b   1.000
_cell.length_c   1.000
_cell.angle_alpha   90.00
_cell.angle_beta   90.00
_cell.angle_gamma   90.00
#
_symmetry.space_group_name_H-M   'P 1'
#
loop_
_entity.id
_entity.type
_entity.pdbx_description
1 polymer ?
#
loop_
_entity_poly.entity_id
_entity_poly.type
_entity_poly.pdbx_seq_one_letter_code
_entity_poly.pdbx_strand_id
1 'polypeptide(L)' 'MNFEEAESRGQDYVKKRLEPISTETLSVRYDKKLEEFVVTFRITDKQGAKRQVRVKYDKDGTQTGYELKIDKRDRY' A
#
# COMPACT_ATOMS: atom_id res chain seq x y z
N MET A 1 -9.22 -4.26 -13.67
CA MET A 1 -7.85 -4.23 -13.14
C MET A 1 -7.42 -5.63 -12.72
N ASN A 2 -6.12 -5.98 -12.82
CA ASN A 2 -5.53 -7.24 -12.33
C ASN A 2 -4.62 -7.01 -11.11
N PHE A 3 -4.24 -8.07 -10.40
CA PHE A 3 -3.40 -7.97 -9.18
C PHE A 3 -2.04 -7.29 -9.42
N GLU A 4 -1.34 -7.65 -10.49
CA GLU A 4 -0.04 -7.08 -10.86
C GLU A 4 -0.14 -5.58 -11.17
N GLU A 5 -1.23 -5.18 -11.82
CA GLU A 5 -1.51 -3.79 -12.16
C GLU A 5 -1.82 -2.94 -10.91
N ALA A 6 -2.59 -3.52 -9.96
CA ALA A 6 -2.86 -2.91 -8.66
C ALA A 6 -1.59 -2.76 -7.82
N GLU A 7 -0.72 -3.78 -7.82
CA GLU A 7 0.56 -3.74 -7.14
C GLU A 7 1.47 -2.65 -7.71
N SER A 8 1.67 -2.65 -9.04
CA SER A 8 2.55 -1.69 -9.72
C SER A 8 2.07 -0.24 -9.48
N ARG A 9 0.76 0.01 -9.62
CA ARG A 9 0.18 1.33 -9.32
C ARG A 9 0.31 1.72 -7.85
N GLY A 10 0.09 0.77 -6.94
CA GLY A 10 0.24 1.02 -5.51
C GLY A 10 1.68 1.34 -5.14
N GLN A 11 2.63 0.64 -5.75
CA GLN A 11 4.05 0.85 -5.52
C GLN A 11 4.51 2.21 -6.07
N ASP A 12 4.05 2.61 -7.26
CA ASP A 12 4.30 3.95 -7.82
C ASP A 12 3.74 5.04 -6.92
N TYR A 13 2.47 4.90 -6.50
CA TYR A 13 1.82 5.84 -5.59
C TYR A 13 2.62 6.02 -4.30
N VAL A 14 3.03 4.91 -3.69
CA VAL A 14 3.82 4.91 -2.46
C VAL A 14 5.18 5.57 -2.66
N LYS A 15 5.90 5.23 -3.74
CA LYS A 15 7.20 5.82 -4.06
C LYS A 15 7.12 7.33 -4.30
N LYS A 16 6.10 7.77 -5.05
CA LYS A 16 5.91 9.17 -5.43
C LYS A 16 5.36 10.04 -4.31
N ARG A 17 4.49 9.48 -3.46
CA ARG A 17 3.81 10.21 -2.38
C ARG A 17 4.60 10.22 -1.08
N LEU A 18 5.24 9.10 -0.73
CA LEU A 18 5.87 8.90 0.58
C LEU A 18 7.40 8.89 0.51
N GLU A 19 7.99 8.81 -0.69
CA GLU A 19 9.44 8.75 -0.93
C GLU A 19 10.20 7.88 0.10
N PRO A 20 9.74 6.64 0.37
CA PRO A 20 10.37 5.82 1.38
C PRO A 20 11.75 5.35 0.90
N ILE A 21 12.64 5.07 1.86
CA ILE A 21 13.95 4.46 1.58
C ILE A 21 13.75 3.06 0.97
N SER A 22 12.77 2.31 1.46
CA SER A 22 12.47 0.96 1.00
C SER A 22 10.96 0.72 0.98
N THR A 23 10.50 -0.06 0.00
CA THR A 23 9.10 -0.45 -0.17
C THR A 23 9.04 -1.94 -0.47
N GLU A 24 8.24 -2.67 0.30
CA GLU A 24 8.03 -4.10 0.20
C GLU A 24 6.53 -4.36 0.07
N THR A 25 6.10 -5.12 -0.93
CA THR A 25 4.71 -5.54 -1.05
C THR A 25 4.47 -6.69 -0.07
N LEU A 26 3.54 -6.51 0.88
CA LEU A 26 3.18 -7.54 1.85
C LEU A 26 2.09 -8.46 1.32
N SER A 27 1.03 -7.89 0.72
CA SER A 27 -0.07 -8.68 0.19
C SER A 27 -0.91 -7.87 -0.79
N VAL A 28 -1.42 -8.56 -1.80
CA VAL A 28 -2.41 -8.04 -2.75
C VAL A 28 -3.63 -8.94 -2.65
N ARG A 29 -4.80 -8.36 -2.37
CA ARG A 29 -6.04 -9.14 -2.24
C ARG A 29 -7.20 -8.42 -2.88
N TYR A 30 -8.13 -9.16 -3.44
CA TYR A 30 -9.37 -8.62 -3.98
C TYR A 30 -10.52 -8.91 -3.01
N ASP A 31 -11.13 -7.84 -2.49
CA ASP A 31 -12.32 -7.94 -1.66
C ASP A 31 -13.55 -8.06 -2.57
N LYS A 32 -14.06 -9.29 -2.70
CA LYS A 32 -15.22 -9.57 -3.56
C LYS A 32 -16.52 -8.90 -3.07
N LYS A 33 -16.61 -8.49 -1.79
CA LYS A 33 -17.83 -7.86 -1.25
C LYS A 33 -17.90 -6.38 -1.62
N LEU A 34 -16.74 -5.73 -1.60
CA LEU A 34 -16.60 -4.32 -1.91
C LEU A 34 -16.17 -4.07 -3.36
N GLU A 35 -15.93 -5.13 -4.13
CA GLU A 35 -15.36 -5.10 -5.48
C GLU A 35 -14.06 -4.27 -5.56
N GLU A 36 -13.24 -4.31 -4.50
CA GLU A 36 -12.01 -3.51 -4.37
C GLU A 36 -10.75 -4.36 -4.25
N PHE A 37 -9.69 -4.01 -4.97
CA PHE A 37 -8.33 -4.47 -4.75
C PHE A 37 -7.69 -3.71 -3.58
N VAL A 38 -7.29 -4.45 -2.55
CA VAL A 38 -6.55 -3.93 -1.41
C VAL A 38 -5.10 -4.39 -1.50
N VAL A 39 -4.21 -3.43 -1.68
CA VAL A 39 -2.76 -3.66 -1.79
C VAL A 39 -2.09 -3.15 -0.53
N THR A 40 -1.37 -4.01 0.16
CA THR A 40 -0.68 -3.67 1.40
C THR A 40 0.82 -3.66 1.17
N PHE A 41 1.45 -2.52 1.41
CA PHE A 41 2.88 -2.30 1.37
C PHE A 41 3.42 -2.06 2.76
N ARG A 42 4.66 -2.48 2.99
CA ARG A 42 5.49 -2.04 4.11
C ARG A 42 6.57 -1.12 3.54
N ILE A 43 6.69 0.05 4.13
CA ILE A 43 7.69 1.04 3.76
C ILE A 43 8.57 1.39 4.94
N THR A 44 9.80 1.80 4.65
CA THR A 44 10.70 2.41 5.62
C THR A 44 10.89 3.87 5.25
N ASP A 45 10.43 4.78 6.10
CA ASP A 45 10.55 6.22 5.92
C ASP A 45 12.03 6.68 6.01
N LYS A 46 12.32 7.91 5.57
CA LYS A 46 13.66 8.53 5.68
C LYS A 46 14.18 8.57 7.13
N GLN A 47 13.28 8.57 8.11
CA GLN A 47 13.60 8.51 9.55
C GLN A 47 13.91 7.10 10.05
N GLY A 48 13.90 6.07 9.20
CA GLY A 48 14.05 4.66 9.61
C GLY A 48 12.78 4.04 10.19
N ALA A 49 11.69 4.81 10.28
CA ALA A 49 10.41 4.33 10.79
C ALA A 49 9.71 3.41 9.77
N LYS A 50 9.34 2.20 10.20
CA LYS A 50 8.55 1.27 9.39
C LYS A 50 7.07 1.66 9.43
N ARG A 51 6.47 1.82 8.27
CA ARG A 51 5.04 2.12 8.10
C ARG A 51 4.41 1.09 7.17
N GLN A 52 3.16 0.79 7.38
CA GLN A 52 2.35 -0.05 6.52
C GLN A 52 1.35 0.84 5.77
N VAL A 53 1.39 0.79 4.44
CA VAL A 53 0.47 1.51 3.56
C VAL A 53 -0.51 0.51 2.97
N ARG A 54 -1.80 0.78 3.03
CA ARG A 54 -2.82 0.01 2.35
C ARG A 54 -3.45 0.91 1.30
N VAL A 55 -3.32 0.56 0.05
CA VAL A 55 -3.94 1.28 -1.07
C VAL A 55 -5.12 0.46 -1.56
N LYS A 56 -6.24 1.13 -1.78
CA LYS A 56 -7.48 0.51 -2.23
C LYS A 56 -7.82 1.01 -3.62
N TYR A 57 -8.11 0.08 -4.51
CA TYR A 57 -8.54 0.35 -5.88
C TYR A 57 -9.87 -0.35 -6.12
N ASP A 58 -10.78 0.28 -6.84
CA ASP A 58 -11.99 -0.37 -7.34
C ASP A 58 -11.66 -1.41 -8.42
N LYS A 59 -12.61 -2.28 -8.81
CA LYS A 59 -12.46 -3.21 -9.95
C LYS A 59 -12.05 -2.52 -11.26
N ASP A 60 -12.45 -1.26 -11.42
CA ASP A 60 -12.11 -0.41 -12.57
C ASP A 60 -10.66 0.12 -12.52
N GLY A 61 -9.99 -0.04 -11.38
CA GLY A 61 -8.63 0.43 -11.15
C GLY A 61 -8.53 1.88 -10.69
N THR A 62 -9.66 2.48 -10.31
CA THR A 62 -9.72 3.81 -9.67
C THR A 62 -9.34 3.67 -8.20
N GLN A 63 -8.42 4.50 -7.71
CA GLN A 63 -8.05 4.50 -6.28
C GLN A 63 -9.24 4.99 -5.44
N THR A 64 -9.83 4.11 -4.65
CA THR A 64 -10.96 4.42 -3.77
C THR A 64 -10.51 4.93 -2.40
N GLY A 65 -9.27 4.64 -2.00
CA GLY A 65 -8.72 5.16 -0.76
C GLY A 65 -7.31 4.70 -0.47
N TYR A 66 -6.72 5.26 0.59
CA TYR A 66 -5.48 4.78 1.15
C TYR A 66 -5.51 4.89 2.69
N GLU A 67 -4.86 3.95 3.36
CA GLU A 67 -4.70 3.92 4.81
C GLU A 67 -3.21 3.77 5.15
N LEU A 68 -2.67 4.72 5.90
CA LEU A 68 -1.31 4.66 6.41
C LEU A 68 -1.35 4.27 7.89
N LYS A 69 -0.82 3.09 8.22
CA LYS A 69 -0.61 2.64 9.59
C LYS A 69 0.86 2.71 9.92
N ILE A 70 1.22 3.40 10.99
CA ILE A 70 2.58 3.36 11.52
C ILE A 70 2.72 2.06 12.31
N ASP A 71 3.66 1.20 11.94
CA ASP A 71 3.97 0.00 12.72
C ASP A 71 4.73 0.46 13.96
N LYS A 72 4.01 0.87 15.01
CA LYS A 72 4.58 1.29 16.30
C LYS A 72 5.14 0.09 17.09
N ARG A 73 5.95 -0.76 16.46
CA ARG A 73 6.77 -1.79 17.12
C ARG A 73 8.12 -1.24 17.58
N ASP A 74 8.18 0.04 17.90
CA ASP A 74 9.26 0.61 18.71
C ASP A 74 8.69 0.81 20.12
N ARG A 75 8.67 -0.28 20.89
CA ARG A 75 8.46 -0.22 22.34
C ARG A 75 9.84 -0.43 22.94
N TYR A 76 10.49 0.70 23.23
CA TYR A 76 11.69 0.83 24.05
C TYR A 76 11.50 0.14 25.40
#